data_AF-A0A919QIW5-F1
#
_entry.id   AF-A0A919QIW5-F1
#
_cell.length_a   1.000
_cell.length_b   1.000
_cell.length_c   1.000
_cell.angle_alpha   90.00
_cell.angle_beta   90.00
_cell.angle_gamma   90.00
#
_symmetry.space_group_name_H-M   'P 1'
#
loop_
_entity.id
_entity.type
_entity.pdbx_description
1 polymer ?
#
loop_
_entity_poly.entity_id
_entity_poly.type
_entity_poly.pdbx_seq_one_letter_code
_entity_poly.pdbx_strand_id
1 'polypeptide(L)'
;MKRIIAMLGAGMGVTAGCGVYPVGSEDAGPGGLRLTAVQEHLTEHWGIRFVEERGPAGITQHGSVHQEAGGRLSAVLGGRRPGRVHTISCQAYGSAPAAATGFLRDCAGIPFRGRADDALPKAGWPRYRRATVNGIRYRLSSVPEHSLWVLRLSLPDHSPLP
;
A
#
# COMPACT_ATOMS: atom_id res chain seq x y z
N MET A 1 -0.74 53.50 -36.61
CA MET A 1 -1.81 53.43 -35.58
C MET A 1 -1.20 52.85 -34.30
N LYS A 2 -1.46 53.48 -33.15
CA LYS A 2 -0.82 53.26 -31.84
C LYS A 2 -1.89 52.72 -30.87
N ARG A 3 -1.70 51.55 -30.25
CA ARG A 3 -2.39 51.11 -29.00
C ARG A 3 -1.43 50.20 -28.22
N ILE A 4 -0.72 50.79 -27.26
CA ILE A 4 -0.91 50.65 -25.79
C ILE A 4 -0.38 49.30 -25.26
N ILE A 5 0.74 49.41 -24.53
CA ILE A 5 1.30 48.42 -23.64
C ILE A 5 0.46 48.43 -22.35
N ALA A 6 0.07 47.25 -21.88
CA ALA A 6 -0.25 47.04 -20.47
C ALA A 6 0.69 45.95 -19.95
N MET A 7 1.59 46.36 -19.07
CA MET A 7 2.43 45.50 -18.25
C MET A 7 1.65 44.97 -17.04
N LEU A 8 2.21 43.90 -16.46
CA LEU A 8 1.98 43.31 -15.14
C LEU A 8 0.78 42.37 -14.96
N GLY A 9 1.16 41.13 -14.66
CA GLY A 9 0.32 40.10 -14.05
C GLY A 9 1.18 38.92 -13.67
N ALA A 10 2.16 39.14 -12.79
CA ALA A 10 2.91 38.08 -12.13
C ALA A 10 1.93 37.25 -11.28
N GLY A 11 1.42 36.17 -11.85
CA GLY A 11 0.78 35.10 -11.11
C GLY A 11 1.80 33.99 -10.89
N MET A 12 2.67 34.16 -9.89
CA MET A 12 3.38 33.05 -9.28
C MET A 12 2.32 32.11 -8.69
N GLY A 13 1.80 31.21 -9.53
CA GLY A 13 1.08 30.03 -9.08
C GLY A 13 2.11 29.08 -8.49
N VAL A 14 2.47 29.30 -7.23
CA VAL A 14 3.05 28.25 -6.40
C VAL A 14 1.94 27.22 -6.28
N THR A 15 1.90 26.23 -7.18
CA THR A 15 1.25 24.98 -6.82
C THR A 15 2.09 24.47 -5.67
N ALA A 16 1.59 24.70 -4.45
CA ALA A 16 2.02 23.99 -3.27
C ALA A 16 2.12 22.53 -3.70
N GLY A 17 3.35 22.03 -3.82
CA GLY A 17 3.58 20.63 -4.04
C GLY A 17 2.97 19.94 -2.84
N CYS A 18 1.76 19.39 -3.02
CA CYS A 18 1.28 18.30 -2.19
C CYS A 18 2.40 17.28 -2.28
N GLY A 19 3.22 17.22 -1.24
CA GLY A 19 4.34 16.33 -1.16
C GLY A 19 3.78 14.95 -1.42
N VAL A 20 4.11 14.41 -2.60
CA VAL A 20 4.00 12.98 -2.83
C VAL A 20 4.95 12.40 -1.79
N TYR A 21 4.43 12.08 -0.60
CA TYR A 21 5.21 11.38 0.40
C TYR A 21 5.47 10.03 -0.25
N PRO A 22 6.70 9.77 -0.69
CA PRO A 22 6.97 8.56 -1.43
C PRO A 22 6.69 7.37 -0.51
N VAL A 23 5.85 6.45 -0.96
CA VAL A 23 5.52 5.24 -0.23
C VAL A 23 6.76 4.34 -0.26
N GLY A 24 7.39 4.18 0.91
CA GLY A 24 8.73 3.59 1.04
C GLY A 24 9.86 4.60 0.80
N SER A 25 11.08 4.30 1.24
CA SER A 25 12.29 5.10 0.92
C SER A 25 13.44 4.26 0.40
N GLU A 26 14.28 4.85 -0.45
CA GLU A 26 15.53 4.24 -0.95
C GLU A 26 16.50 3.91 0.22
N ASP A 27 16.45 4.71 1.29
CA ASP A 27 17.13 4.46 2.58
C ASP A 27 16.22 3.82 3.65
N ALA A 28 14.97 3.44 3.32
CA ALA A 28 14.17 2.69 4.29
C ALA A 28 14.68 1.27 4.25
N GLY A 29 15.67 1.00 5.11
CA GLY A 29 15.80 -0.35 5.64
C GLY A 29 14.41 -0.85 6.05
N PRO A 30 14.13 -2.14 5.84
CA PRO A 30 12.81 -2.71 6.08
C PRO A 30 12.41 -2.45 7.55
N GLY A 31 11.34 -1.64 7.77
CA GLY A 31 10.93 -1.14 9.10
C GLY A 31 10.59 0.36 9.21
N GLY A 32 10.61 1.11 8.09
CA GLY A 32 10.34 2.56 8.04
C GLY A 32 8.98 3.01 7.46
N LEU A 33 8.07 2.09 7.13
CA LEU A 33 6.80 2.44 6.48
C LEU A 33 5.91 3.27 7.41
N ARG A 34 5.56 4.49 6.96
CA ARG A 34 4.60 5.36 7.62
C ARG A 34 3.18 4.87 7.33
N LEU A 35 2.37 4.77 8.39
CA LEU A 35 0.98 4.34 8.30
C LEU A 35 0.17 5.18 7.30
N THR A 36 0.28 6.50 7.40
CA THR A 36 -0.46 7.44 6.52
C THR A 36 -0.11 7.23 5.05
N ALA A 37 1.17 7.09 4.72
CA ALA A 37 1.59 6.86 3.33
C ALA A 37 1.03 5.55 2.76
N VAL A 38 0.99 4.48 3.57
CA VAL A 38 0.40 3.20 3.14
C VAL A 38 -1.12 3.32 2.99
N GLN A 39 -1.79 4.06 3.86
CA GLN A 39 -3.23 4.32 3.75
C GLN A 39 -3.56 5.15 2.50
N GLU A 40 -2.83 6.24 2.28
CA GLU A 40 -2.95 7.11 1.10
C GLU A 40 -2.79 6.30 -0.18
N HIS A 41 -1.70 5.52 -0.30
CA HIS A 41 -1.45 4.63 -1.43
C HIS A 41 -2.63 3.71 -1.76
N LEU A 42 -3.11 2.98 -0.74
CA LEU A 42 -4.20 2.02 -0.90
C LEU A 42 -5.55 2.70 -1.16
N THR A 43 -5.73 3.93 -0.67
CA THR A 43 -6.92 4.74 -0.92
C THR A 43 -6.91 5.25 -2.36
N GLU A 44 -5.80 5.79 -2.83
CA GLU A 44 -5.67 6.39 -4.16
C GLU A 44 -5.70 5.34 -5.27
N HIS A 45 -4.98 4.23 -5.12
CA HIS A 45 -4.84 3.22 -6.17
C HIS A 45 -5.99 2.22 -6.21
N TRP A 46 -6.63 1.95 -5.06
CA TRP A 46 -7.63 0.89 -4.94
C TRP A 46 -8.96 1.33 -4.32
N GLY A 47 -9.07 2.58 -3.86
CA GLY A 47 -10.29 3.09 -3.22
C GLY A 47 -10.53 2.53 -1.81
N ILE A 48 -9.53 1.93 -1.17
CA ILE A 48 -9.64 1.35 0.17
C ILE A 48 -9.98 2.46 1.18
N ARG A 49 -11.07 2.30 1.93
CA ARG A 49 -11.44 3.23 2.99
C ARG A 49 -11.05 2.65 4.35
N PHE A 50 -10.16 3.32 5.06
CA PHE A 50 -9.76 2.95 6.40
C PHE A 50 -10.71 3.52 7.44
N VAL A 51 -11.09 2.69 8.43
CA VAL A 51 -11.90 3.13 9.56
C VAL A 51 -10.97 3.76 10.58
N GLU A 52 -11.23 5.01 10.93
CA GLU A 52 -10.50 5.70 12.00
C GLU A 52 -10.98 5.15 13.35
N GLU A 53 -10.20 4.26 13.96
CA GLU A 53 -10.54 3.73 15.29
C GLU A 53 -10.32 4.82 16.35
N ARG A 54 -11.41 5.28 16.99
CA ARG A 54 -11.34 6.17 18.16
C ARG A 54 -10.97 5.36 19.40
N GLY A 55 -9.69 5.37 19.79
CA GLY A 55 -9.24 4.81 21.07
C GLY A 55 -7.73 4.56 21.14
N PRO A 56 -7.21 4.18 22.33
CA PRO A 56 -5.77 3.96 22.57
C PRO A 56 -5.18 2.72 21.84
N ALA A 57 -5.91 2.11 20.90
CA ALA A 57 -5.48 0.94 20.11
C ALA A 57 -5.08 1.28 18.65
N GLY A 58 -4.70 2.53 18.37
CA GLY A 58 -4.34 3.06 17.03
C GLY A 58 -3.09 2.47 16.36
N ILE A 59 -2.69 1.25 16.72
CA ILE A 59 -1.61 0.51 16.09
C ILE A 59 -2.09 -0.38 14.94
N THR A 60 -3.36 -0.78 14.92
CA THR A 60 -3.93 -1.54 13.80
C THR A 60 -4.95 -0.68 13.06
N GLN A 61 -4.94 -0.71 11.74
CA GLN A 61 -5.91 -0.03 10.90
C GLN A 61 -6.53 -1.02 9.92
N HIS A 62 -7.85 -0.96 9.81
CA HIS A 62 -8.63 -1.81 8.92
C HIS A 62 -9.23 -0.96 7.81
N GLY A 63 -9.04 -1.38 6.56
CA GLY A 63 -9.64 -0.74 5.41
C GLY A 63 -10.23 -1.74 4.43
N SER A 64 -11.29 -1.33 3.75
CA SER A 64 -11.86 -2.12 2.67
C SER A 64 -12.61 -1.29 1.63
N VAL A 65 -12.90 -1.92 0.50
CA VAL A 65 -13.72 -1.37 -0.58
C VAL A 65 -14.48 -2.52 -1.25
N HIS A 66 -15.76 -2.28 -1.55
CA HIS A 66 -16.55 -3.17 -2.39
C HIS A 66 -16.27 -2.83 -3.86
N GLN A 67 -16.07 -3.85 -4.68
CA GLN A 67 -15.86 -3.65 -6.12
C GLN A 67 -17.20 -3.67 -6.85
N GLU A 68 -17.37 -2.82 -7.87
CA GLU A 68 -18.61 -2.72 -8.65
C GLU A 68 -18.98 -4.04 -9.34
N ALA A 69 -17.98 -4.78 -9.82
CA ALA A 69 -18.16 -6.10 -10.44
C ALA A 69 -18.44 -7.24 -9.43
N GLY A 70 -18.64 -6.91 -8.15
CA GLY A 70 -18.74 -7.87 -7.06
C GLY A 70 -17.38 -8.16 -6.42
N GLY A 71 -17.43 -8.54 -5.13
CA GLY A 71 -16.25 -8.81 -4.32
C GLY A 71 -15.82 -7.64 -3.42
N ARG A 72 -14.76 -7.86 -2.66
CA ARG A 72 -14.20 -6.93 -1.68
C ARG A 72 -12.69 -7.04 -1.65
N LEU A 73 -12.02 -5.88 -1.73
CA LEU A 73 -10.61 -5.76 -1.38
C LEU A 73 -10.52 -5.23 0.04
N SER A 74 -9.61 -5.77 0.84
CA SER A 74 -9.37 -5.31 2.21
C SER A 74 -7.89 -5.33 2.55
N ALA A 75 -7.50 -4.40 3.42
CA ALA A 75 -6.16 -4.28 3.97
C ALA A 75 -6.24 -4.12 5.48
N VAL A 76 -5.38 -4.84 6.19
CA VAL A 76 -5.13 -4.64 7.62
C VAL A 76 -3.68 -4.24 7.80
N LEU A 77 -3.47 -3.04 8.34
CA LEU A 77 -2.15 -2.46 8.59
C LEU A 77 -1.90 -2.55 10.08
N GLY A 78 -0.94 -3.39 10.49
CA GLY A 78 -0.58 -3.57 11.89
C GLY A 78 0.76 -2.90 12.19
N GLY A 79 0.82 -2.17 13.28
CA GLY A 79 1.98 -1.49 13.81
C GLY A 79 2.36 -2.00 15.20
N ARG A 80 3.60 -1.75 15.61
CA ARG A 80 4.04 -1.91 17.01
C ARG A 80 4.19 -0.57 17.73
N ARG A 81 4.24 0.52 16.96
CA ARG A 81 4.33 1.91 17.43
C ARG A 81 3.31 2.72 16.64
N PRO A 82 2.66 3.74 17.24
CA PRO A 82 1.75 4.62 16.52
C PRO A 82 2.40 5.20 15.26
N GLY A 83 1.63 5.26 14.16
CA GLY A 83 2.07 5.84 12.89
C GLY A 83 3.03 5.00 12.05
N ARG A 84 3.39 3.77 12.47
CA ARG A 84 4.29 2.88 11.72
C ARG A 84 3.62 1.55 11.36
N VAL A 85 3.95 1.03 10.18
CA VAL A 85 3.49 -0.28 9.70
C VAL A 85 4.60 -1.31 9.87
N HIS A 86 4.26 -2.40 10.54
CA HIS A 86 5.10 -3.59 10.72
C HIS A 86 4.54 -4.81 9.99
N THR A 87 3.22 -4.90 9.84
CA THR A 87 2.55 -5.95 9.08
C THR A 87 1.53 -5.36 8.13
N ILE A 88 1.42 -5.94 6.94
CA ILE A 88 0.38 -5.62 5.97
C ILE A 88 -0.30 -6.94 5.61
N SER A 89 -1.62 -7.03 5.79
CA SER A 89 -2.41 -8.17 5.34
C SER A 89 -3.43 -7.68 4.32
N CYS A 90 -3.20 -8.00 3.04
CA CYS A 90 -4.12 -7.69 1.97
C CYS A 90 -4.93 -8.94 1.58
N GLN A 91 -6.23 -8.77 1.36
CA GLN A 91 -7.15 -9.83 0.96
C GLN A 91 -8.03 -9.35 -0.17
N ALA A 92 -8.25 -10.23 -1.14
CA ALA A 92 -9.26 -10.07 -2.18
C ALA A 92 -10.24 -11.25 -2.07
N TYR A 93 -11.52 -10.96 -1.90
CA TYR A 93 -12.59 -11.96 -1.77
C TYR A 93 -13.69 -11.69 -2.77
N GLY A 94 -14.10 -12.70 -3.54
CA GLY A 94 -15.12 -12.56 -4.59
C GLY A 94 -14.70 -11.70 -5.79
N SER A 95 -13.48 -11.17 -5.77
CA SER A 95 -12.91 -10.32 -6.82
C SER A 95 -12.48 -11.14 -8.04
N ALA A 96 -12.56 -10.54 -9.23
CA ALA A 96 -12.00 -11.14 -10.44
C ALA A 96 -10.49 -11.43 -10.26
N PRO A 97 -9.95 -12.55 -10.78
CA PRO A 97 -8.54 -12.91 -10.58
C PRO A 97 -7.55 -11.82 -10.98
N ALA A 98 -7.81 -11.09 -12.07
CA ALA A 98 -6.94 -9.98 -12.50
C ALA A 98 -6.88 -8.86 -11.45
N ALA A 99 -8.04 -8.43 -10.91
CA ALA A 99 -8.09 -7.40 -9.87
C ALA A 99 -7.47 -7.89 -8.54
N ALA A 100 -7.78 -9.12 -8.13
CA ALA A 100 -7.21 -9.73 -6.93
C ALA A 100 -5.68 -9.80 -7.00
N THR A 101 -5.15 -10.29 -8.13
CA THR A 101 -3.71 -10.46 -8.32
C THR A 101 -2.99 -9.12 -8.45
N GLY A 102 -3.59 -8.13 -9.12
CA GLY A 102 -3.09 -6.75 -9.19
C GLY A 102 -3.01 -6.09 -7.81
N PHE A 103 -4.08 -6.20 -7.01
CA PHE A 103 -4.13 -5.64 -5.66
C PHE A 103 -3.04 -6.22 -4.75
N LEU A 104 -2.91 -7.54 -4.74
CA LEU A 104 -1.89 -8.19 -3.91
C LEU A 104 -0.47 -7.91 -4.43
N ARG A 105 -0.29 -7.71 -5.74
CA ARG A 105 1.00 -7.29 -6.31
C ARG A 105 1.41 -5.91 -5.81
N ASP A 106 0.48 -4.97 -5.89
CA ASP A 106 0.70 -3.63 -5.41
C ASP A 106 1.01 -3.61 -3.91
N CYS A 107 0.23 -4.34 -3.09
CA CYS A 107 0.52 -4.50 -1.67
C CYS A 107 1.93 -5.05 -1.37
N ALA A 108 2.41 -6.04 -2.13
CA ALA A 108 3.75 -6.57 -1.96
C ALA A 108 4.86 -5.59 -2.35
N GLY A 109 4.54 -4.66 -3.25
CA GLY A 109 5.42 -3.59 -3.72
C GLY A 109 5.53 -2.43 -2.74
N ILE A 110 4.56 -2.20 -1.86
CA ILE A 110 4.55 -1.07 -0.91
C ILE A 110 5.89 -0.89 -0.15
N PRO A 111 6.56 -1.95 0.34
CA PRO A 111 7.84 -1.78 1.02
C PRO A 111 9.02 -1.41 0.11
N PHE A 112 8.90 -1.60 -1.20
CA PHE A 112 9.96 -1.40 -2.18
C PHE A 112 9.50 -0.44 -3.27
N ARG A 113 9.92 0.83 -3.21
CA ARG A 113 9.67 1.83 -4.26
C ARG A 113 9.89 1.23 -5.67
N GLY A 114 8.81 0.89 -6.38
CA GLY A 114 8.86 0.39 -7.75
C GLY A 114 9.54 -0.96 -7.99
N ARG A 115 9.84 -1.79 -6.97
CA ARG A 115 10.44 -3.14 -7.15
C ARG A 115 9.50 -4.29 -6.78
N ALA A 116 8.20 -4.13 -7.03
CA ALA A 116 7.19 -5.16 -6.75
C ALA A 116 7.46 -6.48 -7.51
N ASP A 117 8.09 -6.40 -8.68
CA ASP A 117 8.21 -7.51 -9.62
C ASP A 117 9.11 -8.66 -9.17
N ASP A 118 10.02 -8.42 -8.22
CA ASP A 118 10.91 -9.45 -7.70
C ASP A 118 10.32 -10.19 -6.47
N ALA A 119 9.29 -9.62 -5.85
CA ALA A 119 8.73 -10.14 -4.60
C ALA A 119 7.67 -11.24 -4.78
N LEU A 120 7.09 -11.38 -5.97
CA LEU A 120 5.89 -12.20 -6.18
C LEU A 120 5.95 -13.12 -7.41
N PRO A 121 5.15 -14.21 -7.42
CA PRO A 121 5.03 -15.09 -8.58
C PRO A 121 4.64 -14.30 -9.84
N LYS A 122 5.43 -14.38 -10.92
CA LYS A 122 5.11 -13.70 -12.20
C LYS A 122 4.01 -14.42 -12.98
N ALA A 123 4.00 -15.76 -12.91
CA ALA A 123 2.97 -16.60 -13.53
C ALA A 123 2.33 -17.52 -12.48
N GLY A 124 1.00 -17.60 -12.50
CA GLY A 124 0.21 -18.45 -11.61
C GLY A 124 0.24 -18.02 -10.13
N TRP A 125 -0.90 -17.76 -9.52
CA TRP A 125 -0.96 -17.54 -8.08
C TRP A 125 -0.89 -18.88 -7.34
N PRO A 126 0.11 -19.12 -6.48
CA PRO A 126 0.24 -20.39 -5.79
C PRO A 126 -0.82 -20.48 -4.70
N ARG A 127 -1.32 -21.71 -4.48
CA ARG A 127 -2.20 -22.04 -3.34
C ARG A 127 -1.61 -21.59 -2.02
N TYR A 128 -0.30 -21.76 -1.89
CA TYR A 128 0.46 -21.35 -0.75
C TYR A 128 1.91 -21.11 -1.14
N ARG A 129 2.50 -20.01 -0.69
CA ARG A 129 3.94 -19.76 -0.82
C ARG A 129 4.43 -18.91 0.35
N ARG A 130 5.63 -19.22 0.82
CA ARG A 130 6.41 -18.34 1.70
C ARG A 130 7.67 -17.91 0.95
N ALA A 131 8.04 -16.65 1.15
CA ALA A 131 9.30 -16.11 0.63
C ALA A 131 9.83 -15.08 1.63
N THR A 132 11.13 -14.82 1.58
CA THR A 132 11.73 -13.68 2.26
C THR A 132 12.53 -12.91 1.22
N VAL A 133 12.24 -11.61 1.07
CA VAL A 133 12.91 -10.74 0.11
C VAL A 133 13.34 -9.50 0.87
N ASN A 134 14.64 -9.19 0.84
CA ASN A 134 15.23 -8.06 1.57
C ASN A 134 14.77 -7.98 3.05
N GLY A 135 14.77 -9.12 3.74
CA GLY A 135 14.35 -9.22 5.15
C GLY A 135 12.85 -9.14 5.42
N ILE A 136 12.02 -8.88 4.40
CA ILE A 136 10.56 -8.86 4.52
C ILE A 136 10.03 -10.27 4.28
N ARG A 137 9.19 -10.77 5.19
CA ARG A 137 8.58 -12.09 5.08
C ARG A 137 7.23 -11.99 4.37
N TYR A 138 7.07 -12.81 3.34
CA TYR A 138 5.86 -12.94 2.53
C TYR A 138 5.18 -14.27 2.83
N ARG A 139 3.87 -14.22 2.98
CA ARG A 139 3.00 -15.41 2.97
C ARG A 139 1.85 -15.15 2.03
N LEU A 140 1.82 -15.91 0.94
CA LEU A 140 0.78 -15.90 -0.06
C LEU A 140 -0.10 -17.13 0.15
N SER A 141 -1.40 -16.97 0.02
CA SER A 141 -2.34 -18.08 -0.04
C SER A 141 -3.51 -17.73 -0.95
N SER A 142 -3.98 -18.70 -1.71
CA SER A 142 -5.14 -18.53 -2.57
C SER A 142 -6.02 -19.76 -2.56
N VAL A 143 -7.33 -19.53 -2.56
CA VAL A 143 -8.38 -20.53 -2.79
C VAL A 143 -9.26 -20.06 -3.95
N PRO A 144 -8.80 -20.22 -5.21
CA PRO A 144 -9.53 -19.81 -6.41
C PRO A 144 -10.99 -20.26 -6.50
N GLU A 145 -11.35 -21.44 -6.00
CA GLU A 145 -12.73 -21.95 -5.99
C GLU A 145 -13.67 -21.10 -5.14
N HIS A 146 -13.11 -20.35 -4.18
CA HIS A 146 -13.83 -19.43 -3.31
C HIS A 146 -13.50 -17.97 -3.63
N SER A 147 -12.85 -17.71 -4.78
CA SER A 147 -12.39 -16.39 -5.19
C SER A 147 -11.66 -15.65 -4.07
N LEU A 148 -10.78 -16.35 -3.35
CA LEU A 148 -10.07 -15.83 -2.20
C LEU A 148 -8.56 -15.80 -2.45
N TRP A 149 -7.95 -14.64 -2.30
CA TRP A 149 -6.51 -14.45 -2.31
C TRP A 149 -6.08 -13.62 -1.11
N VAL A 150 -4.97 -14.01 -0.49
CA VAL A 150 -4.44 -13.37 0.70
C VAL A 150 -2.94 -13.24 0.57
N LEU A 151 -2.44 -12.03 0.85
CA LEU A 151 -1.03 -11.72 1.05
C LEU A 151 -0.84 -11.22 2.47
N ARG A 152 0.16 -11.76 3.16
CA ARG A 152 0.65 -11.23 4.44
C ARG A 152 2.11 -10.88 4.33
N LEU A 153 2.44 -9.68 4.79
CA LEU A 153 3.77 -9.11 4.87
C LEU A 153 4.13 -8.90 6.34
N SER A 154 5.35 -9.25 6.71
CA SER A 154 5.93 -8.86 7.99
C SER A 154 7.28 -8.22 7.74
N LEU A 155 7.37 -6.94 8.04
CA LEU A 155 8.61 -6.19 8.00
C LEU A 155 9.51 -6.64 9.17
N PRO A 156 10.83 -6.69 9.01
CA PRO A 156 11.74 -6.90 10.12
C PRO A 156 11.66 -5.73 11.09
N ASP A 157 11.96 -6.02 12.35
CA ASP A 157 12.10 -4.98 13.36
C ASP A 157 13.46 -4.31 13.14
N HIS A 158 13.46 -2.98 12.99
CA HIS A 158 14.64 -2.19 13.32
C HIS A 158 14.81 -2.23 14.84
N SER A 159 15.34 -3.33 15.36
CA SER A 159 16.04 -3.24 16.64
C SER A 159 17.46 -2.81 16.27
N PRO A 160 17.96 -1.65 16.75
CA PRO A 160 19.39 -1.54 16.89
C PRO A 160 19.78 -2.74 17.78
N LEU A 161 20.60 -3.64 17.26
CA LEU A 161 21.19 -4.68 18.08
C LEU A 161 21.84 -3.99 19.30
N PRO A 162 21.65 -4.51 20.53
CA PRO A 162 22.33 -3.98 21.70
C PRO A 162 23.85 -4.04 21.56
#